data_AF-A0A0G1KDU7-F1
#
_entry.id   AF-A0A0G1KDU7-F1
#
_cell.length_a   1.000
_cell.length_b   1.000
_cell.length_c   1.000
_cell.angle_alpha   90.00
_cell.angle_beta   90.00
_cell.angle_gamma   90.00
#
_symmetry.space_group_name_H-M   'P 1'
#
loop_
_entity.id
_entity.type
_entity.pdbx_description
1 polymer ?
#
loop_
_entity_poly.entity_id
_entity_poly.type
_entity_poly.pdbx_seq_one_letter_code
_entity_poly.pdbx_strand_id
1 'polypeptide(L)'
;MKAAYDSVNRVYLVISGGMGWFLDENGAQLGGSFIIAQESPNLTSPFIAWSDVTFGGPLNDPVFLVTYVVGDQVANTKYGRLVRYGANSSVSIGPRSKVTDIFSEWYASEKAQSVWDGQGFIVGTRVLTSGATWAQPQLNHFDMAGNVSGGVIIGDGLDFEGSPALDCSPSGVCLAVGFASGEPYNYHSGGYGRLFDSRSLLPIGSLFYLDDNTGPGQGQDQGVVFNPSTGKFLVAWQNYGDIYTRLVDVDGTLGPIIKAFGPDAGDNRIKYNSATSTTLLVTKWSPADLYAVELGDDGMPINTGGAVLLSVWDGVLKRYDPAIASDNISGKWLSLFAVSGGYDGAIVTNQYSGSQLFPPEYYEPTSFNPSNQPFGATQTLPNPPAAMPLGWLTSRGNPSQIALAKHKIYNAIIGAIILVSGFAILYSINPALVQGTIRFPGLVPSATTGGNLPNPPPSCLNELGLANQYNEPYPRRDDPELAQLMFCIQNHPSLVGLNLGSIYTYDETYDVCNYTRGNQVCGPCSHSVNSCHYGGSSGTRGSLAVDYGNEAIGNLIIQAAVFCGAKTTAPGDPRCENSQGQRVACNDPMATHVHINAATCDRN
;
A
#
# COMPACT_ATOMS: atom_id res chain seq x y z
N MET A 1 -9.52 -9.82 9.75
CA MET A 1 -9.08 -10.01 8.34
C MET A 1 -8.70 -8.69 7.71
N LYS A 2 -8.00 -8.73 6.58
CA LYS A 2 -7.73 -7.59 5.68
C LYS A 2 -7.81 -8.05 4.23
N ALA A 3 -8.04 -7.11 3.31
CA ALA A 3 -8.12 -7.41 1.88
C ALA A 3 -7.61 -6.26 1.03
N ALA A 4 -7.08 -6.59 -0.14
CA ALA A 4 -6.75 -5.65 -1.19
C ALA A 4 -7.14 -6.25 -2.56
N TYR A 5 -7.40 -5.40 -3.54
CA TYR A 5 -7.80 -5.81 -4.88
C TYR A 5 -6.66 -5.56 -5.87
N ASP A 6 -6.30 -6.60 -6.62
CA ASP A 6 -5.41 -6.52 -7.78
C ASP A 6 -6.24 -6.22 -9.01
N SER A 7 -6.12 -4.98 -9.50
CA SER A 7 -6.84 -4.51 -10.68
C SER A 7 -6.31 -5.10 -11.99
N VAL A 8 -5.10 -5.64 -12.02
CA VAL A 8 -4.51 -6.23 -13.23
C VAL A 8 -5.09 -7.63 -13.43
N ASN A 9 -5.02 -8.46 -12.40
CA ASN A 9 -5.51 -9.85 -12.46
C ASN A 9 -6.99 -9.99 -12.08
N ARG A 10 -7.61 -8.91 -11.59
CA ARG A 10 -9.02 -8.86 -11.14
C ARG A 10 -9.35 -9.84 -10.03
N VAL A 11 -8.49 -9.87 -9.01
CA VAL A 11 -8.63 -10.75 -7.85
C VAL A 11 -8.48 -9.98 -6.54
N TYR A 12 -9.19 -10.41 -5.50
CA TYR A 12 -8.93 -9.96 -4.14
C TYR A 12 -7.93 -10.91 -3.47
N LEU A 13 -6.92 -10.37 -2.81
CA LEU A 13 -6.18 -11.10 -1.78
C LEU A 13 -6.84 -10.83 -0.43
N VAL A 14 -7.34 -11.88 0.21
CA VAL A 14 -7.85 -11.83 1.59
C VAL A 14 -6.85 -12.50 2.51
N ILE A 15 -6.59 -11.87 3.66
CA ILE A 15 -5.68 -12.40 4.68
C ILE A 15 -6.33 -12.47 6.07
N SER A 16 -5.91 -13.47 6.84
CA SER A 16 -6.26 -13.64 8.24
C SER A 16 -5.08 -14.25 9.01
N GLY A 17 -4.46 -13.45 9.88
CA GLY A 17 -3.21 -13.85 10.54
C GLY A 17 -2.13 -14.13 9.50
N GLY A 18 -1.51 -15.31 9.57
CA GLY A 18 -0.48 -15.77 8.63
C GLY A 18 -0.99 -16.52 7.40
N MET A 19 -2.31 -16.55 7.16
CA MET A 19 -2.95 -17.25 6.04
C MET A 19 -3.51 -16.28 5.01
N GLY A 20 -3.53 -16.69 3.74
CA GLY A 20 -4.18 -15.95 2.65
C GLY A 20 -4.94 -16.85 1.69
N TRP A 21 -5.85 -16.25 0.94
CA TRP A 21 -6.56 -16.88 -0.18
C TRP A 21 -7.00 -15.81 -1.17
N PHE A 22 -7.18 -16.21 -2.43
CA PHE A 22 -7.68 -15.32 -3.47
C PHE A 22 -9.18 -15.49 -3.64
N LEU A 23 -9.87 -14.38 -3.91
CA LEU A 23 -11.25 -14.37 -4.39
C LEU A 23 -11.30 -13.74 -5.79
N ASP A 24 -12.25 -14.18 -6.62
CA ASP A 24 -12.57 -13.48 -7.86
C ASP A 24 -13.32 -12.16 -7.58
N GLU A 25 -13.58 -11.39 -8.64
CA GLU A 25 -14.33 -10.12 -8.60
C GLU A 25 -15.77 -10.23 -8.04
N ASN A 26 -16.30 -11.45 -7.91
CA ASN A 26 -17.62 -11.73 -7.35
C ASN A 26 -17.55 -12.33 -5.93
N GLY A 27 -16.36 -12.46 -5.36
CA GLY A 27 -16.14 -12.98 -4.01
C GLY A 27 -16.03 -14.51 -3.94
N ALA A 28 -15.99 -15.22 -5.06
CA ALA A 28 -15.81 -16.68 -5.04
C ALA A 28 -14.33 -17.03 -4.86
N GLN A 29 -14.05 -17.99 -3.98
CA GLN A 29 -12.67 -18.40 -3.69
C GLN A 29 -12.00 -19.04 -4.91
N LEU A 30 -10.81 -18.56 -5.22
CA LEU A 30 -9.93 -19.07 -6.26
C LEU A 30 -8.83 -19.94 -5.64
N GLY A 31 -8.84 -21.22 -5.98
CA GLY A 31 -7.87 -22.18 -5.46
C GLY A 31 -7.98 -22.43 -3.95
N GLY A 32 -6.93 -23.01 -3.37
CA GLY A 32 -6.85 -23.27 -1.93
C GLY A 32 -6.27 -22.10 -1.14
N SER A 33 -6.50 -22.09 0.17
CA SER A 33 -5.78 -21.21 1.08
C SER A 33 -4.29 -21.57 1.15
N PHE A 34 -3.44 -20.58 1.42
CA PHE A 34 -1.99 -20.75 1.51
C PHE A 34 -1.41 -20.05 2.74
N ILE A 35 -0.23 -20.51 3.17
CA ILE A 35 0.50 -19.96 4.32
C ILE A 35 1.43 -18.84 3.83
N ILE A 36 1.23 -17.63 4.35
CA ILE A 36 2.08 -16.46 4.07
C ILE A 36 3.27 -16.43 5.03
N ALA A 37 3.00 -16.61 6.33
CA ALA A 37 3.99 -16.50 7.39
C ALA A 37 4.20 -17.88 8.03
N GLN A 38 5.44 -18.37 7.96
CA GLN A 38 5.86 -19.70 8.45
C GLN A 38 6.61 -19.60 9.79
N GLU A 39 6.79 -18.40 10.32
CA GLU A 39 7.37 -18.17 11.63
C GLU A 39 6.53 -18.89 12.69
N SER A 40 7.09 -20.00 13.20
CA SER A 40 6.52 -21.04 14.06
C SER A 40 5.03 -20.95 14.44
N PRO A 41 4.19 -21.94 14.09
CA PRO A 41 2.82 -22.08 14.59
C PRO A 41 2.74 -22.56 16.06
N ASN A 42 3.82 -22.44 16.83
CA ASN A 42 3.85 -22.95 18.20
C ASN A 42 3.07 -22.00 19.12
N LEU A 43 2.01 -22.51 19.75
CA LEU A 43 1.08 -21.78 20.62
C LEU A 43 1.72 -21.21 21.90
N THR A 44 3.04 -21.33 22.05
CA THR A 44 3.81 -20.83 23.20
C THR A 44 4.77 -19.69 22.86
N SER A 45 4.86 -19.25 21.58
CA SER A 45 5.72 -18.18 21.01
C SER A 45 6.62 -18.71 19.88
N PRO A 46 6.82 -17.93 18.79
CA PRO A 46 6.15 -16.68 18.45
C PRO A 46 4.79 -16.90 17.74
N PHE A 47 3.81 -16.00 17.90
CA PHE A 47 2.53 -16.05 17.19
C PHE A 47 2.38 -14.89 16.20
N ILE A 48 1.73 -15.15 15.06
CA ILE A 48 1.53 -14.18 13.98
C ILE A 48 0.19 -13.46 14.18
N ALA A 49 0.22 -12.13 14.17
CA ALA A 49 -1.01 -11.33 14.23
C ALA A 49 -0.83 -9.97 13.54
N TRP A 50 -1.84 -9.11 13.69
CA TRP A 50 -1.78 -7.71 13.27
C TRP A 50 -1.38 -7.55 11.80
N SER A 51 -1.96 -8.40 10.95
CA SER A 51 -1.62 -8.41 9.54
C SER A 51 -2.42 -7.38 8.75
N ASP A 52 -1.79 -6.86 7.71
CA ASP A 52 -2.38 -5.92 6.75
C ASP A 52 -1.93 -6.24 5.33
N VAL A 53 -2.71 -5.81 4.33
CA VAL A 53 -2.43 -6.08 2.93
C VAL A 53 -2.70 -4.86 2.05
N THR A 54 -1.77 -4.59 1.16
CA THR A 54 -1.85 -3.49 0.18
C THR A 54 -1.49 -4.01 -1.19
N PHE A 55 -2.24 -3.59 -2.21
CA PHE A 55 -1.95 -3.88 -3.61
C PHE A 55 -1.10 -2.76 -4.23
N GLY A 56 -0.17 -3.11 -5.10
CA GLY A 56 0.69 -2.19 -5.84
C GLY A 56 1.44 -2.91 -6.97
N GLY A 57 2.51 -2.27 -7.43
CA GLY A 57 3.34 -2.75 -8.53
C GLY A 57 2.89 -2.28 -9.92
N PRO A 58 3.78 -2.38 -10.93
CA PRO A 58 3.47 -2.05 -12.31
C PRO A 58 2.56 -3.10 -12.95
N LEU A 59 1.96 -2.76 -14.09
CA LEU A 59 1.03 -3.65 -14.80
C LEU A 59 1.61 -5.02 -15.17
N ASN A 60 2.92 -5.12 -15.35
CA ASN A 60 3.61 -6.37 -15.69
C ASN A 60 4.12 -7.15 -14.46
N ASP A 61 4.06 -6.57 -13.25
CA ASP A 61 4.39 -7.25 -12.00
C ASP A 61 3.44 -6.81 -10.86
N PRO A 62 2.13 -7.11 -10.97
CA PRO A 62 1.17 -6.80 -9.92
C PRO A 62 1.50 -7.60 -8.66
N VAL A 63 1.56 -6.92 -7.52
CA VAL A 63 2.05 -7.50 -6.27
C VAL A 63 1.30 -6.96 -5.07
N PHE A 64 1.10 -7.84 -4.08
CA PHE A 64 0.60 -7.47 -2.77
C PHE A 64 1.75 -7.40 -1.78
N LEU A 65 1.79 -6.36 -0.96
CA LEU A 65 2.57 -6.36 0.28
C LEU A 65 1.67 -6.84 1.41
N VAL A 66 2.05 -7.95 2.04
CA VAL A 66 1.44 -8.40 3.30
C VAL A 66 2.39 -8.09 4.44
N THR A 67 1.96 -7.26 5.38
CA THR A 67 2.69 -7.00 6.63
C THR A 67 2.08 -7.79 7.77
N TYR A 68 2.89 -8.15 8.77
CA TYR A 68 2.45 -8.86 9.97
C TYR A 68 3.45 -8.70 11.11
N VAL A 69 2.99 -8.97 12.33
CA VAL A 69 3.81 -8.94 13.55
C VAL A 69 4.11 -10.37 13.99
N VAL A 70 5.36 -10.61 14.36
CA VAL A 70 5.79 -11.84 15.03
C VAL A 70 5.91 -11.53 16.53
N GLY A 71 4.94 -12.01 17.31
CA GLY A 71 4.86 -11.77 18.75
C GLY A 71 5.81 -12.66 19.54
N ASP A 72 7.03 -12.16 19.77
CA ASP A 72 8.02 -12.79 20.66
C ASP A 72 7.99 -12.20 22.08
N GLN A 73 7.12 -11.20 22.33
CA GLN A 73 6.98 -10.46 23.59
C GLN A 73 8.21 -9.65 24.02
N VAL A 74 9.22 -9.52 23.16
CA VAL A 74 10.45 -8.76 23.42
C VAL A 74 10.64 -7.68 22.36
N ALA A 75 10.84 -8.09 21.11
CA ALA A 75 11.01 -7.17 19.99
C ALA A 75 9.66 -6.88 19.29
N ASN A 76 8.75 -7.87 19.29
CA ASN A 76 7.51 -7.86 18.52
C ASN A 76 7.75 -7.42 17.07
N THR A 77 8.71 -8.06 16.40
CA THR A 77 9.22 -7.63 15.09
C THR A 77 8.12 -7.61 14.02
N LYS A 78 8.09 -6.54 13.23
CA LYS A 78 7.27 -6.42 12.02
C LYS A 78 8.02 -6.95 10.81
N TYR A 79 7.31 -7.74 10.02
CA TYR A 79 7.78 -8.26 8.74
C TYR A 79 6.83 -7.88 7.62
N GLY A 80 7.37 -7.86 6.39
CA GLY A 80 6.61 -7.80 5.16
C GLY A 80 6.99 -8.96 4.23
N ARG A 81 6.03 -9.39 3.42
CA ARG A 81 6.22 -10.35 2.33
C ARG A 81 5.46 -9.89 1.10
N LEU A 82 6.12 -10.04 -0.05
CA LEU A 82 5.48 -9.82 -1.34
C LEU A 82 4.73 -11.10 -1.76
N VAL A 83 3.46 -10.97 -2.09
CA VAL A 83 2.60 -12.06 -2.56
C VAL A 83 2.11 -11.72 -3.96
N ARG A 84 2.25 -12.65 -4.90
CA ARG A 84 1.83 -12.47 -6.30
C ARG A 84 0.84 -13.56 -6.69
N TYR A 85 -0.21 -13.14 -7.38
CA TYR A 85 -1.13 -14.05 -8.06
C TYR A 85 -0.54 -14.46 -9.41
N GLY A 86 -0.56 -15.75 -9.71
CA GLY A 86 -0.07 -16.32 -10.96
C GLY A 86 -1.16 -17.08 -11.71
N ALA A 87 -0.85 -17.45 -12.96
CA ALA A 87 -1.76 -18.23 -13.80
C ALA A 87 -2.28 -19.50 -13.10
N ASN A 88 -3.52 -19.87 -13.39
CA ASN A 88 -4.22 -21.01 -12.78
C ASN A 88 -4.32 -20.93 -11.24
N SER A 89 -4.43 -19.72 -10.68
CA SER A 89 -4.45 -19.48 -9.23
C SER A 89 -3.21 -19.99 -8.50
N SER A 90 -2.07 -20.01 -9.19
CA SER A 90 -0.78 -20.25 -8.53
C SER A 90 -0.40 -19.04 -7.67
N VAL A 91 0.39 -19.28 -6.63
CA VAL A 91 0.77 -18.24 -5.67
C VAL A 91 2.28 -18.23 -5.53
N SER A 92 2.89 -17.06 -5.66
CA SER A 92 4.29 -16.84 -5.33
C SER A 92 4.39 -15.98 -4.07
N ILE A 93 5.19 -16.43 -3.11
CA ILE A 93 5.40 -15.75 -1.83
C ILE A 93 6.89 -15.47 -1.71
N GLY A 94 7.24 -14.19 -1.65
CA GLY A 94 8.61 -13.73 -1.50
C GLY A 94 9.22 -14.09 -0.14
N PRO A 95 10.54 -13.91 -0.01
CA PRO A 95 11.20 -13.99 1.30
C PRO A 95 10.59 -12.96 2.26
N ARG A 96 10.72 -13.23 3.56
CA ARG A 96 10.38 -12.24 4.59
C ARG A 96 11.41 -11.13 4.60
N SER A 97 10.93 -9.91 4.82
CA SER A 97 11.78 -8.74 5.01
C SER A 97 11.42 -8.09 6.33
N LYS A 98 12.44 -7.84 7.17
CA LYS A 98 12.24 -7.17 8.46
C LYS A 98 11.93 -5.70 8.19
N VAL A 99 10.80 -5.24 8.71
CA VAL A 99 10.44 -3.81 8.68
C VAL A 99 11.11 -3.10 9.84
N THR A 100 10.80 -3.51 11.07
CA THR A 100 11.37 -2.92 12.28
C THR A 100 11.02 -3.75 13.53
N ASP A 101 11.71 -3.49 14.63
CA ASP A 101 11.34 -3.98 15.95
C ASP A 101 10.54 -2.88 16.67
N ILE A 102 9.47 -3.26 17.36
CA ILE A 102 8.56 -2.31 18.00
C ILE A 102 9.02 -1.98 19.42
N PHE A 103 9.58 -2.96 20.13
CA PHE A 103 10.03 -2.86 21.53
C PHE A 103 8.97 -2.31 22.51
N SER A 104 7.69 -2.59 22.23
CA SER A 104 6.57 -2.16 23.07
C SER A 104 5.68 -3.35 23.42
N GLU A 105 4.69 -3.13 24.29
CA GLU A 105 3.74 -4.16 24.66
C GLU A 105 2.96 -4.70 23.45
N TRP A 106 2.39 -5.89 23.59
CA TRP A 106 1.70 -6.57 22.49
C TRP A 106 0.54 -5.75 21.89
N TYR A 107 -0.24 -5.08 22.75
CA TYR A 107 -1.34 -4.22 22.30
C TYR A 107 -0.85 -2.97 21.58
N ALA A 108 0.32 -2.46 21.98
CA ALA A 108 1.00 -1.35 21.32
C ALA A 108 1.62 -1.76 19.97
N SER A 109 1.78 -3.05 19.73
CA SER A 109 2.37 -3.63 18.53
C SER A 109 1.39 -3.77 17.36
N GLU A 110 0.35 -2.93 17.30
CA GLU A 110 -0.77 -2.98 16.36
C GLU A 110 -0.36 -3.13 14.88
N LYS A 111 -1.31 -3.42 13.98
CA LYS A 111 -1.06 -3.69 12.55
C LYS A 111 -0.28 -2.58 11.88
N ALA A 112 0.78 -2.91 11.14
CA ALA A 112 1.38 -1.92 10.24
C ALA A 112 0.36 -1.59 9.17
N GLN A 113 0.29 -0.33 8.75
CA GLN A 113 -0.53 0.05 7.61
C GLN A 113 0.37 0.45 6.46
N SER A 114 -0.09 0.23 5.24
CA SER A 114 0.75 0.51 4.08
C SER A 114 -0.05 1.06 2.91
N VAL A 115 0.66 1.73 2.02
CA VAL A 115 0.12 2.33 0.80
C VAL A 115 1.13 2.15 -0.33
N TRP A 116 0.65 2.02 -1.55
CA TRP A 116 1.47 2.08 -2.76
C TRP A 116 1.54 3.53 -3.24
N ASP A 117 2.74 4.11 -3.33
CA ASP A 117 2.90 5.53 -3.71
C ASP A 117 3.08 5.74 -5.23
N GLY A 118 2.98 4.67 -6.02
CA GLY A 118 3.27 4.66 -7.46
C GLY A 118 4.63 4.06 -7.82
N GLN A 119 5.59 4.04 -6.89
CA GLN A 119 6.95 3.53 -7.11
C GLN A 119 7.31 2.38 -6.15
N GLY A 120 6.85 2.46 -4.91
CA GLY A 120 7.10 1.49 -3.86
C GLY A 120 5.98 1.48 -2.83
N PHE A 121 6.10 0.56 -1.87
CA PHE A 121 5.23 0.58 -0.70
C PHE A 121 5.81 1.48 0.37
N ILE A 122 4.95 2.23 1.04
CA ILE A 122 5.28 2.94 2.28
C ILE A 122 4.58 2.20 3.41
N VAL A 123 5.34 1.85 4.45
CA VAL A 123 4.84 1.12 5.62
C VAL A 123 4.92 2.03 6.83
N GLY A 124 3.76 2.33 7.41
CA GLY A 124 3.61 3.05 8.66
C GLY A 124 3.49 2.10 9.84
N THR A 125 4.26 2.37 10.88
CA THR A 125 4.20 1.63 12.13
C THR A 125 4.33 2.55 13.32
N ARG A 126 3.90 2.08 14.48
CA ARG A 126 4.31 2.60 15.78
C ARG A 126 5.57 1.88 16.27
N VAL A 127 6.52 2.61 16.87
CA VAL A 127 7.75 2.08 17.46
C VAL A 127 8.09 2.81 18.75
N LEU A 128 8.71 2.11 19.71
CA LEU A 128 9.39 2.76 20.84
C LEU A 128 10.88 2.85 20.51
N THR A 129 11.35 4.02 20.04
CA THR A 129 12.76 4.21 19.69
C THR A 129 13.64 4.28 20.93
N SER A 130 14.91 3.90 20.77
CA SER A 130 15.89 3.95 21.86
C SER A 130 16.02 5.38 22.40
N GLY A 131 15.75 5.56 23.69
CA GLY A 131 15.81 6.86 24.36
C GLY A 131 14.51 7.69 24.29
N ALA A 132 13.51 7.26 23.51
CA ALA A 132 12.19 7.88 23.57
C ALA A 132 11.41 7.38 24.78
N THR A 133 10.72 8.30 25.45
CA THR A 133 9.80 7.98 26.56
C THR A 133 8.48 7.42 26.04
N TRP A 134 8.10 7.79 24.81
CA TRP A 134 6.80 7.50 24.22
C TRP A 134 6.94 6.94 22.81
N ALA A 135 5.99 6.11 22.42
CA ALA A 135 6.00 5.50 21.12
C ALA A 135 5.68 6.52 20.01
N GLN A 136 6.41 6.43 18.89
CA GLN A 136 6.32 7.35 17.77
C GLN A 136 5.90 6.62 16.50
N PRO A 137 5.21 7.30 15.56
CA PRO A 137 5.02 6.81 14.22
C PRO A 137 6.34 6.85 13.45
N GLN A 138 6.65 5.74 12.78
CA GLN A 138 7.78 5.55 11.89
C GLN A 138 7.28 5.11 10.52
N LEU A 139 7.91 5.63 9.47
CA LEU A 139 7.70 5.24 8.09
C LEU A 139 8.93 4.51 7.55
N ASN A 140 8.70 3.53 6.68
CA ASN A 140 9.73 2.84 5.91
C ASN A 140 9.26 2.70 4.45
N HIS A 141 10.17 2.79 3.49
CA HIS A 141 9.93 2.24 2.16
C HIS A 141 10.11 0.74 2.18
N PHE A 142 9.32 0.06 1.35
CA PHE A 142 9.42 -1.35 1.06
C PHE A 142 9.32 -1.52 -0.46
N ASP A 143 10.40 -1.96 -1.10
CA ASP A 143 10.45 -2.09 -2.57
C ASP A 143 9.95 -3.47 -3.06
N MET A 144 9.81 -3.60 -4.38
CA MET A 144 9.34 -4.85 -5.02
C MET A 144 10.37 -5.98 -5.04
N ALA A 145 11.62 -5.70 -4.64
CA ALA A 145 12.66 -6.71 -4.41
C ALA A 145 12.66 -7.21 -2.95
N GLY A 146 11.86 -6.59 -2.07
CA GLY A 146 11.80 -6.90 -0.65
C GLY A 146 12.83 -6.17 0.20
N ASN A 147 13.48 -5.12 -0.30
CA ASN A 147 14.34 -4.28 0.52
C ASN A 147 13.50 -3.29 1.33
N VAL A 148 13.92 -3.03 2.56
CA VAL A 148 13.29 -2.05 3.45
C VAL A 148 14.28 -0.94 3.75
N SER A 149 13.85 0.31 3.62
CA SER A 149 14.69 1.47 3.95
C SER A 149 14.92 1.61 5.46
N GLY A 150 15.86 2.49 5.83
CA GLY A 150 15.90 3.03 7.19
C GLY A 150 14.58 3.71 7.56
N GLY A 151 14.20 3.59 8.84
CA GLY A 151 12.96 4.18 9.35
C GLY A 151 13.07 5.70 9.56
N VAL A 152 12.04 6.44 9.19
CA VAL A 152 11.91 7.88 9.43
C VAL A 152 10.84 8.11 10.48
N ILE A 153 11.21 8.74 11.60
CA ILE A 153 10.27 9.12 12.65
C ILE A 153 9.54 10.40 12.24
N ILE A 154 8.21 10.34 12.20
CA ILE A 154 7.37 11.48 11.81
C ILE A 154 6.61 12.08 12.99
N GLY A 155 6.76 11.50 14.18
CA GLY A 155 6.18 12.03 15.42
C GLY A 155 7.04 13.15 16.01
N ASP A 156 6.37 14.10 16.66
CA ASP A 156 7.02 15.23 17.34
C ASP A 156 7.25 14.95 18.84
N GLY A 157 7.37 13.68 19.23
CA GLY A 157 7.65 13.26 20.62
C GLY A 157 6.40 13.08 21.50
N LEU A 158 5.20 13.06 20.91
CA LEU A 158 3.93 12.77 21.60
C LEU A 158 3.75 11.26 21.81
N ASP A 159 2.98 10.84 22.81
CA ASP A 159 2.50 9.45 22.85
C ASP A 159 1.42 9.22 21.80
N PHE A 160 1.73 8.43 20.78
CA PHE A 160 0.80 8.04 19.75
C PHE A 160 0.23 6.67 20.05
N GLU A 161 -1.08 6.46 19.89
CA GLU A 161 -1.69 5.14 19.99
C GLU A 161 -2.11 4.63 18.61
N GLY A 162 -1.93 3.32 18.43
CA GLY A 162 -2.16 2.63 17.18
C GLY A 162 -1.12 2.92 16.10
N SER A 163 -1.20 2.19 14.98
CA SER A 163 -0.39 2.51 13.79
C SER A 163 -1.11 3.51 12.91
N PRO A 164 -0.38 4.42 12.23
CA PRO A 164 -0.99 5.48 11.43
C PRO A 164 -1.64 4.90 10.17
N ALA A 165 -2.87 5.33 9.89
CA ALA A 165 -3.47 5.11 8.57
C ALA A 165 -2.80 6.05 7.57
N LEU A 166 -2.51 5.53 6.39
CA LEU A 166 -1.75 6.22 5.35
C LEU A 166 -2.52 6.22 4.04
N ASP A 167 -2.51 7.34 3.34
CA ASP A 167 -2.76 7.35 1.90
C ASP A 167 -1.90 8.42 1.21
N CYS A 168 -1.70 8.27 -0.09
CA CYS A 168 -0.82 9.12 -0.89
C CYS A 168 -1.54 9.71 -2.10
N SER A 169 -1.27 10.98 -2.36
CA SER A 169 -1.63 11.62 -3.61
C SER A 169 -0.65 11.21 -4.73
N PRO A 170 -1.09 11.20 -6.00
CA PRO A 170 -0.20 11.00 -7.15
C PRO A 170 0.94 12.04 -7.26
N SER A 171 0.82 13.17 -6.56
CA SER A 171 1.86 14.22 -6.54
C SER A 171 3.07 13.87 -5.66
N GLY A 172 2.99 12.77 -4.88
CA GLY A 172 4.02 12.38 -3.91
C GLY A 172 3.83 12.98 -2.53
N VAL A 173 2.74 13.72 -2.27
CA VAL A 173 2.35 14.10 -0.91
C VAL A 173 1.49 12.99 -0.31
N CYS A 174 1.83 12.54 0.90
CA CYS A 174 1.06 11.56 1.65
C CYS A 174 0.59 12.12 2.99
N LEU A 175 -0.50 11.57 3.52
CA LEU A 175 -1.06 11.92 4.82
C LEU A 175 -1.06 10.70 5.73
N ALA A 176 -0.43 10.85 6.90
CA ALA A 176 -0.55 9.93 8.02
C ALA A 176 -1.56 10.47 9.03
N VAL A 177 -2.49 9.62 9.49
CA VAL A 177 -3.46 9.96 10.53
C VAL A 177 -3.49 8.91 11.63
N GLY A 178 -3.81 9.30 12.85
CA GLY A 178 -3.95 8.38 13.98
C GLY A 178 -4.40 9.09 15.24
N PHE A 179 -4.22 8.44 16.39
CA PHE A 179 -4.52 9.02 17.69
C PHE A 179 -3.25 9.44 18.42
N ALA A 180 -3.26 10.64 19.00
CA ALA A 180 -2.25 11.10 19.94
C ALA A 180 -2.88 11.21 21.33
N SER A 181 -2.24 10.65 22.36
CA SER A 181 -2.67 10.68 23.75
C SER A 181 -2.34 12.01 24.45
N GLY A 182 -1.35 12.77 23.93
CA GLY A 182 -1.05 14.14 24.38
C GLY A 182 0.02 14.26 25.49
N GLU A 183 0.55 13.15 26.00
CA GLU A 183 1.68 13.11 26.93
C GLU A 183 3.03 13.29 26.19
N PRO A 184 4.05 13.97 26.76
CA PRO A 184 4.18 14.54 28.11
C PRO A 184 3.97 16.07 28.20
N TYR A 185 3.27 16.70 27.26
CA TYR A 185 3.40 18.16 27.05
C TYR A 185 2.06 18.92 27.08
N ASN A 186 1.17 18.70 28.05
CA ASN A 186 -0.12 19.42 28.13
C ASN A 186 -0.91 19.45 26.79
N TYR A 187 -0.60 18.57 25.84
CA TYR A 187 -1.29 18.51 24.56
C TYR A 187 -2.60 17.78 24.78
N HIS A 188 -3.61 18.13 24.01
CA HIS A 188 -4.86 17.40 24.09
C HIS A 188 -4.73 16.06 23.38
N SER A 189 -5.39 15.06 23.95
CA SER A 189 -5.66 13.79 23.28
C SER A 189 -6.59 14.05 22.09
N GLY A 190 -6.31 13.44 20.94
CA GLY A 190 -7.15 13.66 19.76
C GLY A 190 -6.65 12.99 18.50
N GLY A 191 -7.44 13.11 17.44
CA GLY A 191 -7.03 12.69 16.10
C GLY A 191 -5.97 13.63 15.54
N TYR A 192 -4.84 13.09 15.07
CA TYR A 192 -3.79 13.87 14.42
C TYR A 192 -3.69 13.59 12.93
N GLY A 193 -3.13 14.56 12.19
CA GLY A 193 -2.67 14.41 10.83
C GLY A 193 -1.23 14.92 10.67
N ARG A 194 -0.47 14.26 9.80
CA ARG A 194 0.91 14.64 9.44
C ARG A 194 1.11 14.41 7.96
N LEU A 195 1.38 15.48 7.22
CA LEU A 195 1.81 15.36 5.83
C LEU A 195 3.30 14.99 5.77
N PHE A 196 3.65 14.20 4.76
CA PHE A 196 5.03 13.83 4.47
C PHE A 196 5.23 13.60 2.98
N ASP A 197 6.48 13.76 2.53
CA ASP A 197 6.88 13.51 1.16
C ASP A 197 7.11 12.01 0.95
N SER A 198 6.46 11.42 -0.06
CA SER A 198 6.47 9.96 -0.28
C SER A 198 7.87 9.43 -0.58
N ARG A 199 8.76 10.24 -1.15
CA ARG A 199 10.10 9.83 -1.60
C ARG A 199 11.14 9.89 -0.49
N SER A 200 11.07 10.91 0.36
CA SER A 200 12.01 11.10 1.47
C SER A 200 11.47 10.57 2.80
N LEU A 201 10.15 10.35 2.88
CA LEU A 201 9.38 10.08 4.12
C LEU A 201 9.46 11.21 5.15
N LEU A 202 10.06 12.35 4.79
CA LEU A 202 10.24 13.47 5.69
C LEU A 202 8.92 14.25 5.82
N PRO A 203 8.59 14.72 7.03
CA PRO A 203 7.50 15.65 7.28
C PRO A 203 7.43 16.84 6.32
N ILE A 204 6.22 17.14 5.85
CA ILE A 204 5.87 18.40 5.18
C ILE A 204 5.09 19.24 6.20
N GLY A 205 5.80 20.13 6.89
CA GLY A 205 5.21 20.98 7.93
C GLY A 205 5.01 20.28 9.28
N SER A 206 4.23 20.93 10.13
CA SER A 206 3.94 20.49 11.50
C SER A 206 2.77 19.51 11.57
N LEU A 207 2.68 18.77 12.68
CA LEU A 207 1.49 18.00 13.00
C LEU A 207 0.30 18.94 13.23
N PHE A 208 -0.90 18.50 12.85
CA PHE A 208 -2.15 19.22 13.08
C PHE A 208 -3.22 18.28 13.65
N TYR A 209 -4.22 18.86 14.30
CA TYR A 209 -5.33 18.13 14.89
C TYR A 209 -6.52 18.08 13.92
N LEU A 210 -7.06 16.88 13.74
CA LEU A 210 -8.23 16.63 12.86
C LEU A 210 -9.54 17.07 13.50
N ASP A 211 -9.60 17.13 14.82
CA ASP A 211 -10.80 17.36 15.64
C ASP A 211 -10.91 18.79 16.19
N ASP A 212 -10.15 19.74 15.64
CA ASP A 212 -10.07 21.13 16.09
C ASP A 212 -9.72 21.29 17.58
N ASN A 213 -9.18 20.25 18.23
CA ASN A 213 -8.69 20.31 19.60
C ASN A 213 -9.81 20.61 20.64
N THR A 214 -11.08 20.31 20.32
CA THR A 214 -12.25 20.82 21.08
C THR A 214 -12.74 19.96 22.25
N GLY A 215 -12.01 18.93 22.69
CA GLY A 215 -12.39 18.19 23.91
C GLY A 215 -11.62 16.90 24.17
N PRO A 216 -11.88 16.22 25.31
CA PRO A 216 -11.21 14.98 25.74
C PRO A 216 -11.64 13.74 24.93
N GLY A 217 -12.00 13.94 23.66
CA GLY A 217 -12.51 12.89 22.78
C GLY A 217 -11.45 11.83 22.52
N GLN A 218 -11.81 10.58 22.79
CA GLN A 218 -11.03 9.43 22.35
C GLN A 218 -11.28 9.24 20.85
N GLY A 219 -10.66 10.08 20.02
CA GLY A 219 -10.65 9.86 18.57
C GLY A 219 -10.08 8.47 18.29
N GLN A 220 -10.90 7.55 17.81
CA GLN A 220 -10.50 6.17 17.55
C GLN A 220 -10.72 5.81 16.07
N ASP A 221 -10.05 4.75 15.63
CA ASP A 221 -10.26 4.16 14.30
C ASP A 221 -10.10 5.17 13.15
N GLN A 222 -9.07 6.02 13.21
CA GLN A 222 -8.76 6.94 12.12
C GLN A 222 -8.51 6.16 10.81
N GLY A 223 -9.15 6.60 9.75
CA GLY A 223 -8.88 6.14 8.38
C GLY A 223 -8.69 7.35 7.48
N VAL A 224 -7.84 7.20 6.46
CA VAL A 224 -7.61 8.20 5.43
C VAL A 224 -7.69 7.54 4.07
N VAL A 225 -8.28 8.25 3.11
CA VAL A 225 -8.20 7.93 1.69
C VAL A 225 -7.90 9.20 0.90
N PHE A 226 -7.11 9.09 -0.16
CA PHE A 226 -6.93 10.17 -1.13
C PHE A 226 -8.04 10.08 -2.17
N ASN A 227 -8.67 11.21 -2.46
CA ASN A 227 -9.68 11.35 -3.50
C ASN A 227 -9.09 12.12 -4.70
N PRO A 228 -8.74 11.42 -5.81
CA PRO A 228 -8.22 12.05 -7.01
C PRO A 228 -9.19 13.00 -7.72
N SER A 229 -10.51 12.88 -7.52
CA SER A 229 -11.50 13.77 -8.17
C SER A 229 -11.41 15.19 -7.61
N THR A 230 -11.14 15.31 -6.30
CA THR A 230 -11.04 16.60 -5.59
C THR A 230 -9.60 17.04 -5.35
N GLY A 231 -8.65 16.11 -5.43
CA GLY A 231 -7.26 16.35 -5.06
C GLY A 231 -7.04 16.48 -3.54
N LYS A 232 -7.96 15.97 -2.74
CA LYS A 232 -7.97 16.10 -1.27
C LYS A 232 -7.96 14.73 -0.59
N PHE A 233 -7.49 14.68 0.64
CA PHE A 233 -7.66 13.52 1.50
C PHE A 233 -9.02 13.61 2.21
N LEU A 234 -9.74 12.49 2.27
CA LEU A 234 -10.89 12.32 3.16
C LEU A 234 -10.44 11.50 4.36
N VAL A 235 -10.63 12.06 5.55
CA VAL A 235 -10.31 11.42 6.81
C VAL A 235 -11.60 11.11 7.56
N ALA A 236 -11.67 9.95 8.21
CA ALA A 236 -12.80 9.56 9.06
C ALA A 236 -12.31 9.01 10.40
N TRP A 237 -13.03 9.31 11.49
CA TRP A 237 -12.72 8.79 12.82
C TRP A 237 -13.97 8.66 13.69
N GLN A 238 -13.91 7.77 14.67
CA GLN A 238 -14.93 7.63 15.70
C GLN A 238 -14.67 8.62 16.84
N ASN A 239 -15.72 9.27 17.33
CA ASN A 239 -15.69 10.02 18.58
C ASN A 239 -17.06 9.94 19.29
N TYR A 240 -17.08 9.47 20.55
CA TYR A 240 -18.28 9.34 21.40
C TYR A 240 -19.52 8.69 20.75
N GLY A 241 -19.33 7.64 19.94
CA GLY A 241 -20.46 6.99 19.28
C GLY A 241 -20.90 7.68 17.99
N ASP A 242 -20.13 8.62 17.46
CA ASP A 242 -20.35 9.23 16.16
C ASP A 242 -19.14 8.98 15.26
N ILE A 243 -19.37 8.94 13.95
CA ILE A 243 -18.31 8.98 12.94
C ILE A 243 -18.23 10.39 12.38
N TYR A 244 -17.07 11.00 12.51
CA TYR A 244 -16.74 12.29 11.94
C TYR A 244 -15.91 12.11 10.68
N THR A 245 -16.08 13.03 9.73
CA THR A 245 -15.28 13.15 8.53
C THR A 245 -14.72 14.54 8.38
N ARG A 246 -13.59 14.66 7.68
CA ARG A 246 -12.96 15.93 7.36
C ARG A 246 -12.12 15.81 6.10
N LEU A 247 -12.18 16.84 5.27
CA LEU A 247 -11.28 16.98 4.13
C LEU A 247 -9.97 17.64 4.56
N VAL A 248 -8.85 17.16 4.03
CA VAL A 248 -7.52 17.71 4.24
C VAL A 248 -6.85 17.91 2.89
N ASP A 249 -6.37 19.11 2.63
CA ASP A 249 -5.66 19.45 1.39
C ASP A 249 -4.22 18.94 1.42
N VAL A 250 -3.60 18.82 0.25
CA VAL A 250 -2.19 18.40 0.12
C VAL A 250 -1.19 19.40 0.73
N ASP A 251 -1.64 20.60 1.12
CA ASP A 251 -0.87 21.58 1.88
C ASP A 251 -1.19 21.59 3.39
N GLY A 252 -2.14 20.74 3.82
CA GLY A 252 -2.55 20.59 5.22
C GLY A 252 -3.73 21.48 5.59
N THR A 253 -4.28 22.27 4.65
CA THR A 253 -5.48 23.07 4.90
C THR A 253 -6.65 22.16 5.25
N LEU A 254 -7.34 22.50 6.34
CA LEU A 254 -8.42 21.68 6.88
C LEU A 254 -9.79 22.20 6.46
N GLY A 255 -10.62 21.32 5.90
CA GLY A 255 -12.05 21.56 5.67
C GLY A 255 -12.87 21.60 6.97
N PRO A 256 -14.19 21.82 6.88
CA PRO A 256 -15.07 21.74 8.04
C PRO A 256 -15.10 20.30 8.60
N ILE A 257 -15.26 20.18 9.92
CA ILE A 257 -15.60 18.91 10.56
C ILE A 257 -17.06 18.59 10.28
N ILE A 258 -17.31 17.37 9.84
CA ILE A 258 -18.61 16.88 9.48
C ILE A 258 -18.94 15.69 10.36
N LYS A 259 -20.12 15.68 10.98
CA LYS A 259 -20.66 14.49 11.64
C LYS A 259 -21.36 13.64 10.57
N ALA A 260 -20.66 12.64 10.05
CA ALA A 260 -21.15 11.80 8.97
C ALA A 260 -22.18 10.75 9.44
N PHE A 261 -22.00 10.19 10.65
CA PHE A 261 -22.84 9.08 11.16
C PHE A 261 -22.99 9.10 12.70
N GLY A 262 -24.11 8.63 13.25
CA GLY A 262 -24.36 8.51 14.71
C GLY A 262 -25.82 8.73 15.11
N PRO A 263 -26.24 8.55 16.39
CA PRO A 263 -25.48 8.09 17.57
C PRO A 263 -25.21 6.56 17.58
N ASP A 264 -24.35 6.10 18.49
CA ASP A 264 -23.92 4.70 18.72
C ASP A 264 -23.08 4.03 17.60
N ALA A 265 -22.51 4.84 16.71
CA ALA A 265 -21.59 4.39 15.69
C ALA A 265 -20.18 4.06 16.24
N GLY A 266 -19.49 3.14 15.57
CA GLY A 266 -18.10 2.78 15.89
C GLY A 266 -17.56 1.72 14.94
N ASP A 267 -16.37 1.18 15.21
CA ASP A 267 -15.70 0.20 14.33
C ASP A 267 -15.74 0.65 12.85
N ASN A 268 -15.08 1.76 12.51
CA ASN A 268 -15.17 2.33 11.16
C ASN A 268 -13.98 1.98 10.27
N ARG A 269 -14.23 1.86 8.95
CA ARG A 269 -13.22 1.87 7.89
C ARG A 269 -13.73 2.61 6.68
N ILE A 270 -12.81 3.24 5.94
CA ILE A 270 -13.12 3.92 4.69
C ILE A 270 -12.24 3.39 3.54
N LYS A 271 -12.77 3.35 2.32
CA LYS A 271 -11.99 3.05 1.11
C LYS A 271 -12.57 3.77 -0.12
N TYR A 272 -11.73 4.55 -0.79
CA TYR A 272 -12.08 5.22 -2.03
C TYR A 272 -12.14 4.24 -3.21
N ASN A 273 -13.07 4.46 -4.14
CA ASN A 273 -13.15 3.74 -5.40
C ASN A 273 -13.14 4.72 -6.58
N SER A 274 -12.16 4.58 -7.45
CA SER A 274 -12.00 5.47 -8.61
C SER A 274 -13.05 5.27 -9.70
N ALA A 275 -13.65 4.07 -9.81
CA ALA A 275 -14.69 3.83 -10.80
C ALA A 275 -16.01 4.54 -10.44
N THR A 276 -16.32 4.68 -9.15
CA THR A 276 -17.51 5.42 -8.68
C THR A 276 -17.22 6.88 -8.34
N SER A 277 -15.94 7.23 -8.13
CA SER A 277 -15.52 8.53 -7.59
C SER A 277 -16.14 8.82 -6.22
N THR A 278 -16.22 7.80 -5.38
CA THR A 278 -16.84 7.87 -4.05
C THR A 278 -16.06 7.05 -3.04
N THR A 279 -16.34 7.25 -1.75
CA THR A 279 -15.72 6.50 -0.66
C THR A 279 -16.74 5.63 0.05
N LEU A 280 -16.46 4.34 0.22
CA LEU A 280 -17.29 3.50 1.09
C LEU A 280 -16.86 3.65 2.54
N LEU A 281 -17.79 4.00 3.43
CA LEU A 281 -17.68 3.89 4.88
C LEU A 281 -18.37 2.61 5.34
N VAL A 282 -17.66 1.75 6.05
CA VAL A 282 -18.26 0.66 6.81
C VAL A 282 -18.17 1.01 8.29
N THR A 283 -19.30 0.98 8.99
CA THR A 283 -19.38 1.35 10.41
C THR A 283 -20.44 0.51 11.12
N LYS A 284 -20.16 0.16 12.38
CA LYS A 284 -21.18 -0.29 13.33
C LYS A 284 -22.12 0.88 13.61
N TRP A 285 -23.41 0.61 13.78
CA TRP A 285 -24.43 1.61 14.11
C TRP A 285 -25.63 1.00 14.84
N SER A 286 -26.46 1.83 15.47
CA SER A 286 -27.52 1.43 16.41
C SER A 286 -28.47 0.36 15.82
N PRO A 287 -28.78 -0.73 16.55
CA PRO A 287 -28.44 -1.03 17.96
C PRO A 287 -27.11 -1.78 18.16
N ALA A 288 -26.19 -1.72 17.20
CA ALA A 288 -24.86 -2.36 17.07
C ALA A 288 -24.72 -3.21 15.80
N ASP A 289 -25.59 -3.06 14.81
CA ASP A 289 -25.48 -3.72 13.50
C ASP A 289 -24.37 -3.08 12.64
N LEU A 290 -23.87 -3.80 11.64
CA LEU A 290 -22.83 -3.32 10.73
C LEU A 290 -23.45 -2.85 9.41
N TYR A 291 -23.11 -1.63 8.99
CA TYR A 291 -23.60 -1.02 7.76
C TYR A 291 -22.47 -0.59 6.84
N ALA A 292 -22.75 -0.57 5.54
CA ALA A 292 -21.96 0.08 4.51
C ALA A 292 -22.70 1.28 3.94
N VAL A 293 -22.01 2.42 3.79
CA VAL A 293 -22.57 3.71 3.39
C VAL A 293 -21.61 4.37 2.42
N GLU A 294 -22.12 4.83 1.29
CA GLU A 294 -21.32 5.56 0.31
C GLU A 294 -21.25 7.04 0.69
N LEU A 295 -20.03 7.58 0.75
CA LEU A 295 -19.71 8.97 1.03
C LEU A 295 -19.31 9.69 -0.25
N GLY A 296 -19.78 10.92 -0.39
CA GLY A 296 -19.44 11.82 -1.48
C GLY A 296 -18.08 12.49 -1.31
N ASP A 297 -17.76 13.35 -2.26
CA ASP A 297 -16.53 14.15 -2.28
C ASP A 297 -16.40 15.09 -1.06
N ASP A 298 -17.52 15.44 -0.42
CA ASP A 298 -17.58 16.24 0.79
C ASP A 298 -17.45 15.41 2.08
N GLY A 299 -17.38 14.08 1.98
CA GLY A 299 -17.34 13.18 3.13
C GLY A 299 -18.70 12.95 3.80
N MET A 300 -19.81 13.40 3.18
CA MET A 300 -21.18 13.14 3.63
C MET A 300 -21.77 11.90 2.94
N PRO A 301 -22.70 11.17 3.58
CA PRO A 301 -23.45 10.12 2.91
C PRO A 301 -24.19 10.64 1.66
N ILE A 302 -23.96 10.02 0.49
CA ILE A 302 -24.61 10.41 -0.77
C ILE A 302 -26.10 10.04 -0.75
N ASN A 303 -26.44 8.94 -0.09
CA ASN A 303 -27.81 8.49 0.12
C ASN A 303 -27.96 7.87 1.51
N THR A 304 -28.58 8.59 2.44
CA THR A 304 -28.81 8.09 3.81
C THR A 304 -29.81 6.93 3.88
N GLY A 305 -30.73 6.82 2.91
CA GLY A 305 -31.59 5.64 2.73
C GLY A 305 -30.89 4.48 1.99
N GLY A 306 -29.65 4.71 1.53
CA GLY A 306 -28.81 3.75 0.80
C GLY A 306 -27.84 2.98 1.69
N ALA A 307 -27.95 3.09 3.02
CA ALA A 307 -27.15 2.27 3.94
C ALA A 307 -27.48 0.77 3.73
N VAL A 308 -26.44 -0.02 3.45
CA VAL A 308 -26.55 -1.46 3.24
C VAL A 308 -26.24 -2.18 4.55
N LEU A 309 -27.21 -2.92 5.09
CA LEU A 309 -26.99 -3.79 6.24
C LEU A 309 -26.07 -4.95 5.83
N LEU A 310 -24.90 -5.03 6.45
CA LEU A 310 -23.92 -6.10 6.22
C LEU A 310 -24.12 -7.25 7.20
N SER A 311 -24.37 -6.94 8.48
CA SER A 311 -24.48 -7.94 9.54
C SER A 311 -25.32 -7.43 10.69
N VAL A 312 -26.17 -8.29 11.24
CA VAL A 312 -26.92 -8.01 12.47
C VAL A 312 -26.05 -8.37 13.68
N TRP A 313 -26.14 -7.59 14.75
CA TRP A 313 -25.47 -7.89 16.00
C TRP A 313 -26.04 -9.15 16.65
N ASP A 314 -25.16 -10.10 16.96
CA ASP A 314 -25.52 -11.39 17.55
C ASP A 314 -25.60 -11.38 19.09
N GLY A 315 -25.40 -10.21 19.71
CA GLY A 315 -25.40 -10.07 21.17
C GLY A 315 -24.12 -10.55 21.86
N VAL A 316 -23.14 -11.07 21.12
CA VAL A 316 -21.93 -11.70 21.65
C VAL A 316 -20.67 -10.96 21.21
N LEU A 317 -20.61 -10.54 19.95
CA LEU A 317 -19.47 -9.80 19.41
C LEU A 317 -19.34 -8.43 20.06
N LYS A 318 -18.10 -8.02 20.34
CA LYS A 318 -17.81 -6.67 20.83
C LYS A 318 -17.41 -5.70 19.71
N ARG A 319 -16.78 -6.22 18.65
CA ARG A 319 -16.24 -5.46 17.52
C ARG A 319 -16.35 -6.25 16.23
N TYR A 320 -16.58 -5.55 15.11
CA TYR A 320 -16.61 -6.14 13.77
C TYR A 320 -15.24 -6.14 13.06
N ASP A 321 -14.29 -5.30 13.49
CA ASP A 321 -12.97 -5.13 12.87
C ASP A 321 -13.01 -5.07 11.33
N PRO A 322 -13.81 -4.16 10.71
CA PRO A 322 -14.04 -4.21 9.28
C PRO A 322 -12.75 -4.03 8.45
N ALA A 323 -12.83 -4.47 7.20
CA ALA A 323 -11.85 -4.22 6.15
C ALA A 323 -12.58 -4.02 4.82
N ILE A 324 -12.04 -3.17 3.96
CA ILE A 324 -12.65 -2.85 2.66
C ILE A 324 -11.56 -2.89 1.58
N ALA A 325 -11.83 -3.61 0.50
CA ALA A 325 -11.05 -3.55 -0.73
C ALA A 325 -11.93 -3.01 -1.85
N SER A 326 -11.43 -2.04 -2.62
CA SER A 326 -12.15 -1.44 -3.74
C SER A 326 -11.75 -2.09 -5.06
N ASP A 327 -12.72 -2.61 -5.79
CA ASP A 327 -12.57 -2.91 -7.21
C ASP A 327 -12.78 -1.62 -8.00
N ASN A 328 -11.63 -0.99 -8.27
CA ASN A 328 -11.50 0.28 -8.97
C ASN A 328 -11.82 0.19 -10.48
N ILE A 329 -12.18 -0.99 -11.00
CA ILE A 329 -12.59 -1.21 -12.39
C ILE A 329 -14.11 -1.31 -12.48
N SER A 330 -14.72 -2.17 -11.66
CA SER A 330 -16.15 -2.44 -11.73
C SER A 330 -17.01 -1.59 -10.80
N GLY A 331 -16.40 -0.75 -9.95
CA GLY A 331 -17.13 0.09 -9.00
C GLY A 331 -17.76 -0.69 -7.84
N LYS A 332 -17.19 -1.85 -7.52
CA LYS A 332 -17.60 -2.70 -6.40
C LYS A 332 -16.63 -2.53 -5.22
N TRP A 333 -17.08 -2.93 -4.04
CA TRP A 333 -16.23 -3.08 -2.87
C TRP A 333 -16.43 -4.47 -2.26
N LEU A 334 -15.36 -5.10 -1.81
CA LEU A 334 -15.42 -6.22 -0.89
C LEU A 334 -15.30 -5.69 0.54
N SER A 335 -16.35 -5.87 1.34
CA SER A 335 -16.34 -5.62 2.78
C SER A 335 -16.17 -6.94 3.53
N LEU A 336 -15.28 -6.98 4.52
CA LEU A 336 -15.04 -8.12 5.40
C LEU A 336 -15.20 -7.72 6.86
N PHE A 337 -15.73 -8.61 7.69
CA PHE A 337 -16.01 -8.32 9.10
C PHE A 337 -16.05 -9.60 9.96
N ALA A 338 -15.83 -9.43 11.26
CA ALA A 338 -15.88 -10.52 12.25
C ALA A 338 -17.33 -10.86 12.63
N VAL A 339 -17.58 -12.16 12.86
CA VAL A 339 -18.85 -12.71 13.37
C VAL A 339 -18.58 -13.73 14.50
N SER A 340 -19.54 -14.08 15.39
CA SER A 340 -19.27 -15.00 16.53
C SER A 340 -18.76 -16.40 16.14
N GLY A 341 -18.91 -16.77 14.87
CA GLY A 341 -18.42 -18.03 14.30
C GLY A 341 -17.15 -17.89 13.45
N GLY A 342 -16.51 -16.72 13.41
CA GLY A 342 -15.35 -16.45 12.57
C GLY A 342 -15.44 -15.08 11.90
N TYR A 343 -15.56 -15.10 10.58
CA TYR A 343 -15.58 -13.90 9.75
C TYR A 343 -16.51 -14.12 8.56
N ASP A 344 -17.02 -13.03 8.03
CA ASP A 344 -17.94 -13.00 6.89
C ASP A 344 -17.58 -11.82 5.96
N GLY A 345 -18.21 -11.77 4.79
CA GLY A 345 -17.96 -10.73 3.81
C GLY A 345 -19.10 -10.51 2.83
N ALA A 346 -19.13 -9.32 2.24
CA ALA A 346 -20.13 -8.91 1.27
C ALA A 346 -19.51 -8.10 0.14
N ILE A 347 -20.00 -8.32 -1.08
CA ILE A 347 -19.76 -7.42 -2.20
C ILE A 347 -20.80 -6.31 -2.15
N VAL A 348 -20.34 -5.08 -1.98
CA VAL A 348 -21.14 -3.87 -2.00
C VAL A 348 -21.00 -3.25 -3.38
N THR A 349 -22.10 -2.91 -4.03
CA THR A 349 -22.10 -2.22 -5.32
C THR A 349 -22.74 -0.85 -5.19
N ASN A 350 -22.36 0.06 -6.08
CA ASN A 350 -22.91 1.41 -6.17
C ASN A 350 -24.45 1.39 -6.06
N GLN A 351 -25.01 2.19 -5.15
CA GLN A 351 -26.45 2.33 -4.93
C GLN A 351 -27.06 3.46 -5.77
N TYR A 352 -26.24 4.20 -6.53
CA TYR A 352 -26.63 5.47 -7.13
C TYR A 352 -26.90 5.38 -8.64
N SER A 353 -28.14 5.70 -9.01
CA SER A 353 -28.58 5.98 -10.38
C SER A 353 -29.31 7.35 -10.44
N GLY A 354 -28.72 8.42 -9.92
CA GLY A 354 -29.28 9.76 -10.13
C GLY A 354 -28.82 10.82 -9.16
N SER A 355 -28.22 11.88 -9.69
CA SER A 355 -27.74 13.08 -9.01
C SER A 355 -28.79 13.79 -8.13
N GLN A 356 -28.68 13.72 -6.80
CA GLN A 356 -29.19 14.75 -5.90
C GLN A 356 -28.37 14.82 -4.61
N LEU A 357 -27.53 15.84 -4.48
CA LEU A 357 -26.86 16.22 -3.24
C LEU A 357 -27.87 16.95 -2.35
N PHE A 358 -28.07 16.49 -1.11
CA PHE A 358 -28.96 17.13 -0.13
C PHE A 358 -28.17 17.95 0.91
N PRO A 359 -28.70 19.08 1.39
CA PRO A 359 -28.02 19.99 2.31
C PRO A 359 -27.85 19.42 3.75
N PRO A 360 -26.97 20.02 4.57
CA PRO A 360 -26.58 19.52 5.88
C PRO A 360 -27.63 19.88 6.95
N GLU A 361 -28.61 19.01 7.15
CA GLU A 361 -29.39 18.97 8.39
C GLU A 361 -29.36 17.55 8.95
N TYR A 362 -29.33 17.45 10.28
CA TYR A 362 -29.26 16.20 11.02
C TYR A 362 -30.49 15.33 10.70
N TYR A 363 -30.31 14.18 10.03
CA TYR A 363 -31.42 13.30 9.64
C TYR A 363 -31.18 11.83 9.99
N GLU A 364 -32.08 11.28 10.80
CA GLU A 364 -32.23 9.84 11.02
C GLU A 364 -33.00 9.22 9.84
N PRO A 365 -32.47 8.21 9.12
CA PRO A 365 -33.17 7.57 8.02
C PRO A 365 -34.34 6.71 8.53
N THR A 366 -35.57 7.10 8.18
CA THR A 366 -36.82 6.45 8.65
C THR A 366 -37.33 5.29 7.79
N SER A 367 -36.58 4.84 6.77
CA SER A 367 -37.06 3.76 5.89
C SER A 367 -35.93 2.97 5.23
N PHE A 368 -35.91 1.66 5.51
CA PHE A 368 -34.97 0.67 4.97
C PHE A 368 -35.51 0.02 3.68
N ASN A 369 -34.63 -0.19 2.70
CA ASN A 369 -34.93 -0.99 1.51
C ASN A 369 -34.33 -2.40 1.64
N PRO A 370 -35.12 -3.45 1.94
CA PRO A 370 -34.63 -4.82 2.16
C PRO A 370 -34.27 -5.60 0.88
N SER A 371 -34.18 -4.94 -0.28
CA SER A 371 -34.07 -5.62 -1.59
C SER A 371 -32.65 -6.01 -2.03
N ASN A 372 -31.59 -5.63 -1.31
CA ASN A 372 -30.23 -6.11 -1.55
C ASN A 372 -29.92 -7.26 -0.59
N GLN A 373 -30.35 -8.47 -0.97
CA GLN A 373 -30.09 -9.68 -0.18
C GLN A 373 -28.57 -9.94 -0.07
N PRO A 374 -28.04 -10.26 1.12
CA PRO A 374 -26.72 -10.87 1.26
C PRO A 374 -26.70 -12.20 0.47
N PHE A 375 -25.50 -12.60 0.03
CA PHE A 375 -25.25 -13.78 -0.79
C PHE A 375 -26.17 -14.96 -0.43
N GLY A 376 -26.89 -15.46 -1.43
CA GLY A 376 -27.55 -16.77 -1.42
C GLY A 376 -26.52 -17.90 -1.44
N ALA A 377 -25.71 -17.99 -0.39
CA ALA A 377 -24.98 -19.15 0.09
C ALA A 377 -24.16 -18.64 1.27
N THR A 378 -24.54 -19.04 2.48
CA THR A 378 -23.71 -18.91 3.68
C THR A 378 -22.41 -19.69 3.44
N GLN A 379 -21.38 -19.06 2.85
CA GLN A 379 -20.05 -19.63 2.84
C GLN A 379 -19.42 -19.31 4.19
N THR A 380 -19.59 -20.22 5.15
CA THR A 380 -18.75 -20.26 6.34
C THR A 380 -17.29 -20.33 5.89
N LEU A 381 -16.57 -19.22 6.00
CA LEU A 381 -15.12 -19.19 5.78
C LEU A 381 -14.45 -20.14 6.78
N PRO A 382 -13.43 -20.93 6.38
CA PRO A 382 -12.81 -21.91 7.26
C PRO A 382 -12.25 -21.25 8.52
N ASN A 383 -12.65 -21.77 9.69
CA ASN A 383 -12.17 -21.32 10.98
C ASN A 383 -10.64 -21.48 11.09
N PRO A 384 -9.89 -20.46 11.52
CA PRO A 384 -8.49 -20.64 11.88
C PRO A 384 -8.38 -21.59 13.09
N PRO A 385 -7.30 -22.41 13.19
CA PRO A 385 -7.10 -23.28 14.34
C PRO A 385 -7.01 -22.44 15.62
N ALA A 386 -7.82 -22.82 16.62
CA ALA A 386 -7.98 -22.11 17.89
C ALA A 386 -6.65 -21.86 18.61
N ALA A 387 -6.35 -20.59 18.88
CA ALA A 387 -5.29 -20.16 19.79
C ALA A 387 -5.64 -20.49 21.27
N MET A 388 -4.64 -20.78 22.11
CA MET A 388 -4.79 -21.08 23.55
C MET A 388 -3.62 -20.46 24.35
N PRO A 389 -3.76 -20.14 25.66
CA PRO A 389 -4.26 -21.04 26.70
C PRO A 389 -5.39 -20.40 27.55
N LEU A 390 -6.63 -20.57 27.08
CA LEU A 390 -7.83 -20.36 27.88
C LEU A 390 -8.62 -21.67 28.10
N GLY A 391 -8.24 -22.77 27.44
CA GLY A 391 -9.05 -23.98 27.35
C GLY A 391 -9.15 -24.81 28.63
N TRP A 392 -8.23 -24.70 29.60
CA TRP A 392 -8.46 -25.34 30.90
C TRP A 392 -9.59 -24.60 31.65
N LEU A 393 -9.54 -23.27 31.72
CA LEU A 393 -10.52 -22.45 32.42
C LEU A 393 -11.86 -22.30 31.67
N THR A 394 -11.89 -22.45 30.34
CA THR A 394 -13.12 -22.35 29.52
C THR A 394 -13.67 -23.67 29.02
N SER A 395 -13.06 -24.82 29.38
CA SER A 395 -13.53 -26.14 28.95
C SER A 395 -14.98 -26.45 29.37
N ARG A 396 -15.57 -25.70 30.31
CA ARG A 396 -16.94 -25.87 30.83
C ARG A 396 -17.27 -27.35 31.13
N GLY A 397 -16.28 -28.14 31.55
CA GLY A 397 -16.44 -29.56 31.88
C GLY A 397 -16.40 -30.55 30.71
N ASN A 398 -16.04 -30.14 29.48
CA ASN A 398 -15.92 -31.06 28.34
C ASN A 398 -14.72 -32.03 28.50
N PRO A 399 -14.94 -33.35 28.66
CA PRO A 399 -13.86 -34.30 28.95
C PRO A 399 -12.82 -34.43 27.83
N SER A 400 -13.21 -34.23 26.56
CA SER A 400 -12.28 -34.36 25.43
C SER A 400 -11.31 -33.18 25.36
N GLN A 401 -11.79 -31.97 25.67
CA GLN A 401 -10.96 -30.77 25.74
C GLN A 401 -10.01 -30.80 26.95
N ILE A 402 -10.46 -31.33 28.08
CA ILE A 402 -9.62 -31.54 29.26
C ILE A 402 -8.54 -32.60 28.99
N ALA A 403 -8.88 -33.71 28.33
CA ALA A 403 -7.91 -34.75 27.96
C ALA A 403 -6.85 -34.21 26.97
N LEU A 404 -7.28 -33.43 25.98
CA LEU A 404 -6.38 -32.77 25.04
C LEU A 404 -5.46 -31.76 25.73
N ALA A 405 -5.98 -30.97 26.67
CA ALA A 405 -5.18 -30.03 27.47
C ALA A 405 -4.13 -30.77 28.33
N LYS A 406 -4.51 -31.86 29.00
CA LYS A 406 -3.58 -32.69 29.78
C LYS A 406 -2.47 -33.29 28.93
N HIS A 407 -2.81 -33.82 27.76
CA HIS A 407 -1.83 -34.35 26.82
C HIS A 407 -0.84 -33.29 26.35
N LYS A 408 -1.32 -32.06 26.10
CA LYS A 408 -0.48 -30.92 25.71
C LYS A 408 0.48 -30.49 26.82
N ILE A 409 0.00 -30.40 28.07
CA ILE A 409 0.83 -30.07 29.24
C ILE A 409 1.92 -31.13 29.43
N TYR A 410 1.57 -32.41 29.32
CA TYR A 410 2.52 -33.50 29.48
C TYR A 410 3.65 -33.47 28.43
N ASN A 411 3.31 -33.24 27.16
CA ASN A 411 4.30 -33.12 26.09
C ASN A 411 5.18 -31.87 26.23
N ALA A 412 4.63 -30.76 26.72
CA ALA A 412 5.41 -29.56 26.99
C ALA A 412 6.44 -29.79 28.11
N ILE A 413 6.06 -30.51 29.17
CA ILE A 413 6.98 -30.88 30.26
C ILE A 413 8.10 -31.78 29.73
N ILE A 414 7.79 -32.79 28.90
CA ILE A 414 8.81 -33.66 28.29
C ILE A 414 9.75 -32.84 27.38
N GLY A 415 9.21 -31.96 26.54
CA GLY A 415 10.00 -31.09 25.68
C GLY A 415 10.95 -30.18 26.45
N ALA A 416 10.47 -29.61 27.57
CA ALA A 416 11.30 -28.80 28.46
C ALA A 416 12.44 -29.60 29.10
N ILE A 417 12.17 -30.85 29.55
CA ILE A 417 13.20 -31.74 30.09
C ILE A 417 14.27 -32.05 29.04
N ILE A 418 13.86 -32.41 27.81
CA ILE A 418 14.79 -32.70 26.72
C ILE A 418 15.66 -31.47 26.40
N LEU A 419 15.07 -30.28 26.33
CA LEU A 419 15.78 -29.06 26.01
C LEU A 419 16.79 -28.67 27.10
N VAL A 420 16.40 -28.74 28.37
CA VAL A 420 17.30 -28.48 29.51
C VAL A 420 18.41 -29.52 29.58
N SER A 421 18.11 -30.81 29.35
CA SER A 421 19.13 -31.86 29.29
C SER A 421 20.09 -31.64 28.10
N GLY A 422 19.58 -31.28 26.92
CA GLY A 422 20.41 -30.98 25.75
C GLY A 422 21.35 -29.80 25.98
N PHE A 423 20.84 -28.72 26.59
CA PHE A 423 21.64 -27.58 26.99
C PHE A 423 22.74 -27.97 28.00
N ALA A 424 22.39 -28.73 29.05
CA ALA A 424 23.35 -29.16 30.06
C ALA A 424 24.48 -30.05 29.48
N ILE A 425 24.14 -30.92 28.52
CA ILE A 425 25.12 -31.76 27.81
C ILE A 425 26.06 -30.89 26.97
N LEU A 426 25.52 -29.99 26.14
CA LEU A 426 26.30 -29.10 25.28
C LEU A 426 27.22 -28.18 26.08
N TYR A 427 26.71 -27.62 27.18
CA TYR A 427 27.47 -26.78 28.09
C TYR A 427 28.60 -27.56 28.79
N SER A 428 28.38 -28.83 29.11
CA SER A 428 29.39 -29.69 29.76
C SER A 428 30.48 -30.17 28.79
N ILE A 429 30.14 -30.45 27.53
CA ILE A 429 31.09 -31.01 26.55
C ILE A 429 31.89 -29.91 25.83
N ASN A 430 31.23 -28.81 25.43
CA ASN A 430 31.89 -27.74 24.68
C ASN A 430 31.22 -26.38 24.97
N PRO A 431 31.60 -25.72 26.07
CA PRO A 431 31.01 -24.44 26.46
C PRO A 431 31.22 -23.33 25.41
N ALA A 432 32.23 -23.43 24.53
CA ALA A 432 32.49 -22.44 23.48
C ALA A 432 31.39 -22.40 22.40
N LEU A 433 30.68 -23.51 22.16
CA LEU A 433 29.51 -23.56 21.26
C LEU A 433 28.32 -22.78 21.82
N VAL A 434 28.19 -22.73 23.14
CA VAL A 434 27.09 -22.03 23.83
C VAL A 434 27.45 -20.57 24.10
N GLN A 435 28.75 -20.25 24.24
CA GLN A 435 29.26 -18.91 24.55
C GLN A 435 29.57 -18.03 23.33
N GLY A 436 29.30 -18.51 22.10
CA GLY A 436 29.31 -17.68 20.89
C GLY A 436 30.71 -17.26 20.38
N THR A 437 31.77 -17.96 20.76
CA THR A 437 33.16 -17.61 20.41
C THR A 437 33.79 -18.61 19.44
N ILE A 438 33.23 -18.75 18.24
CA ILE A 438 33.87 -19.53 17.16
C ILE A 438 34.53 -18.57 16.17
N ARG A 439 35.87 -18.57 16.13
CA ARG A 439 36.64 -17.93 15.04
C ARG A 439 37.14 -19.01 14.09
N PHE A 440 36.71 -18.96 12.83
CA PHE A 440 37.20 -19.83 11.77
C PHE A 440 38.45 -19.22 11.11
N PRO A 441 39.63 -19.84 11.22
CA PRO A 441 40.82 -19.37 10.51
C PRO A 441 40.76 -19.77 9.03
N GLY A 442 40.90 -18.84 8.09
CA GLY A 442 41.29 -19.18 6.71
C GLY A 442 40.50 -18.59 5.52
N LEU A 443 39.64 -17.57 5.68
CA LEU A 443 38.98 -16.93 4.54
C LEU A 443 39.58 -15.56 4.23
N VAL A 444 40.48 -15.50 3.24
CA VAL A 444 40.94 -14.25 2.60
C VAL A 444 40.38 -14.23 1.16
N PRO A 445 39.68 -13.18 0.71
CA PRO A 445 39.19 -13.10 -0.67
C PRO A 445 40.36 -12.88 -1.65
N SER A 446 40.51 -13.78 -2.61
CA SER A 446 41.47 -13.64 -3.72
C SER A 446 40.89 -12.74 -4.82
N ALA A 447 41.67 -11.73 -5.23
CA ALA A 447 41.37 -10.90 -6.39
C ALA A 447 41.84 -11.60 -7.67
N THR A 448 40.93 -11.80 -8.61
CA THR A 448 41.17 -12.43 -9.92
C THR A 448 41.37 -11.35 -10.99
N THR A 449 42.52 -11.40 -11.66
CA THR A 449 42.91 -10.60 -12.84
C THR A 449 42.19 -11.03 -14.13
N GLY A 450 41.67 -10.09 -14.92
CA GLY A 450 41.18 -10.35 -16.29
C GLY A 450 41.04 -9.09 -17.17
N GLY A 451 41.74 -9.09 -18.32
CA GLY A 451 41.30 -8.53 -19.61
C GLY A 451 41.29 -7.00 -19.84
N ASN A 452 42.27 -6.49 -20.59
CA ASN A 452 42.32 -5.11 -21.11
C ASN A 452 41.22 -4.84 -22.17
N LEU A 453 40.15 -4.17 -21.76
CA LEU A 453 39.49 -3.12 -22.55
C LEU A 453 40.07 -1.78 -22.08
N PRO A 454 40.17 -0.71 -22.91
CA PRO A 454 40.56 0.60 -22.40
C PRO A 454 39.58 0.96 -21.29
N ASN A 455 40.09 1.02 -20.05
CA ASN A 455 39.27 1.35 -18.90
C ASN A 455 38.57 2.67 -19.22
N PRO A 456 37.23 2.71 -19.19
CA PRO A 456 36.54 3.97 -19.34
C PRO A 456 37.06 4.92 -18.26
N PRO A 457 37.16 6.23 -18.53
CA PRO A 457 37.62 7.18 -17.53
C PRO A 457 36.80 6.94 -16.24
N PRO A 458 37.41 6.99 -15.04
CA PRO A 458 36.76 6.62 -13.77
C PRO A 458 35.40 7.30 -13.54
N SER A 459 35.13 8.43 -14.21
CA SER A 459 33.84 9.12 -14.23
C SER A 459 32.69 8.32 -14.84
N CYS A 460 32.93 7.39 -15.77
CA CYS A 460 31.88 6.61 -16.46
C CYS A 460 31.33 5.44 -15.64
N LEU A 461 31.93 5.13 -14.49
CA LEU A 461 31.41 4.16 -13.53
C LEU A 461 30.63 4.82 -12.38
N ASN A 462 30.52 6.16 -12.40
CA ASN A 462 29.85 6.95 -11.38
C ASN A 462 28.71 7.78 -12.01
N GLU A 463 27.58 7.11 -12.26
CA GLU A 463 26.39 7.70 -12.88
C GLU A 463 25.84 8.89 -12.08
N LEU A 464 25.83 8.82 -10.75
CA LEU A 464 25.46 9.96 -9.90
C LEU A 464 26.39 11.16 -10.12
N GLY A 465 27.70 10.91 -10.29
CA GLY A 465 28.67 11.94 -10.62
C GLY A 465 28.40 12.60 -11.98
N LEU A 466 28.06 11.81 -12.99
CA LEU A 466 27.67 12.30 -14.32
C LEU A 466 26.37 13.09 -14.26
N ALA A 467 25.34 12.57 -13.59
CA ALA A 467 24.06 13.24 -13.44
C ALA A 467 24.23 14.63 -12.79
N ASN A 468 25.02 14.72 -11.72
CA ASN A 468 25.37 16.01 -11.10
C ASN A 468 26.15 16.94 -12.05
N GLN A 469 27.06 16.40 -12.86
CA GLN A 469 27.86 17.17 -13.82
C GLN A 469 27.02 17.74 -14.96
N TYR A 470 26.07 16.97 -15.47
CA TYR A 470 25.23 17.34 -16.62
C TYR A 470 23.86 17.89 -16.23
N ASN A 471 23.61 18.02 -14.92
CA ASN A 471 22.37 18.55 -14.35
C ASN A 471 21.13 17.71 -14.71
N GLU A 472 21.30 16.38 -14.64
CA GLU A 472 20.26 15.36 -14.86
C GLU A 472 19.77 14.76 -13.53
N PRO A 473 18.51 14.32 -13.43
CA PRO A 473 18.03 13.55 -12.29
C PRO A 473 18.75 12.20 -12.15
N TYR A 474 19.01 11.82 -10.90
CA TYR A 474 19.47 10.47 -10.53
C TYR A 474 18.57 9.88 -9.44
N PRO A 475 18.06 8.65 -9.60
CA PRO A 475 18.09 7.84 -10.83
C PRO A 475 17.34 8.53 -11.99
N ARG A 476 17.58 8.09 -13.23
CA ARG A 476 16.84 8.60 -14.39
C ARG A 476 15.33 8.44 -14.15
N ARG A 477 14.55 9.42 -14.58
CA ARG A 477 13.09 9.46 -14.43
C ARG A 477 12.46 10.21 -15.58
N ASP A 478 11.16 10.02 -15.76
CA ASP A 478 10.36 10.80 -16.71
C ASP A 478 10.02 12.13 -16.06
N ASP A 479 9.89 13.16 -16.88
CA ASP A 479 9.29 14.39 -16.43
C ASP A 479 7.82 14.17 -16.02
N PRO A 480 7.32 14.79 -14.93
CA PRO A 480 5.92 14.63 -14.52
C PRO A 480 4.89 14.96 -15.61
N GLU A 481 5.20 15.91 -16.51
CA GLU A 481 4.34 16.23 -17.65
C GLU A 481 4.34 15.12 -18.70
N LEU A 482 5.51 14.52 -18.97
CA LEU A 482 5.60 13.35 -19.84
C LEU A 482 4.84 12.17 -19.25
N ALA A 483 4.97 11.91 -17.94
CA ALA A 483 4.25 10.84 -17.26
C ALA A 483 2.71 11.02 -17.36
N GLN A 484 2.22 12.26 -17.18
CA GLN A 484 0.80 12.58 -17.37
C GLN A 484 0.35 12.41 -18.83
N LEU A 485 1.17 12.84 -19.79
CA LEU A 485 0.92 12.69 -21.21
C LEU A 485 0.81 11.21 -21.60
N MET A 486 1.76 10.38 -21.15
CA MET A 486 1.75 8.94 -21.37
C MET A 486 0.52 8.27 -20.76
N PHE A 487 0.18 8.62 -19.51
CA PHE A 487 -1.02 8.10 -18.85
C PHE A 487 -2.29 8.44 -19.64
N CYS A 488 -2.42 9.68 -20.12
CA CYS A 488 -3.55 10.08 -20.94
C CYS A 488 -3.62 9.31 -22.28
N ILE A 489 -2.49 9.14 -22.97
CA ILE A 489 -2.43 8.39 -24.25
C ILE A 489 -2.84 6.94 -24.03
N GLN A 490 -2.29 6.28 -23.02
CA GLN A 490 -2.56 4.86 -22.73
C GLN A 490 -4.02 4.60 -22.35
N ASN A 491 -4.70 5.58 -21.75
CA ASN A 491 -6.11 5.50 -21.37
C ASN A 491 -7.06 6.18 -22.37
N HIS A 492 -6.55 6.65 -23.51
CA HIS A 492 -7.39 7.34 -24.49
C HIS A 492 -8.43 6.38 -25.08
N PRO A 493 -9.72 6.74 -25.17
CA PRO A 493 -10.78 5.81 -25.61
C PRO A 493 -10.55 5.14 -26.96
N SER A 494 -9.83 5.78 -27.88
CA SER A 494 -9.50 5.20 -29.20
C SER A 494 -8.36 4.19 -29.16
N LEU A 495 -7.67 4.04 -28.02
CA LEU A 495 -6.49 3.18 -27.83
C LEU A 495 -6.72 2.09 -26.79
N VAL A 496 -7.75 2.17 -25.95
CA VAL A 496 -8.08 1.15 -24.95
C VAL A 496 -8.24 -0.22 -25.62
N GLY A 497 -7.44 -1.20 -25.16
CA GLY A 497 -7.44 -2.57 -25.68
C GLY A 497 -6.56 -2.79 -26.92
N LEU A 498 -5.93 -1.74 -27.47
CA LEU A 498 -4.94 -1.87 -28.53
C LEU A 498 -3.53 -2.06 -27.94
N ASN A 499 -2.70 -2.85 -28.62
CA ASN A 499 -1.28 -2.97 -28.27
C ASN A 499 -0.53 -1.72 -28.77
N LEU A 500 0.09 -0.95 -27.88
CA LEU A 500 0.85 0.26 -28.26
C LEU A 500 2.30 -0.04 -28.67
N GLY A 501 2.73 -1.31 -28.64
CA GLY A 501 4.10 -1.72 -28.91
C GLY A 501 5.02 -1.51 -27.70
N SER A 502 6.33 -1.47 -27.95
CA SER A 502 7.30 -1.08 -26.92
C SER A 502 7.11 0.38 -26.52
N ILE A 503 7.38 0.72 -25.26
CA ILE A 503 7.23 2.09 -24.75
C ILE A 503 8.57 2.48 -24.14
N TYR A 504 9.33 3.33 -24.83
CA TYR A 504 10.67 3.71 -24.39
C TYR A 504 10.75 5.21 -24.15
N THR A 505 11.09 5.60 -22.92
CA THR A 505 11.39 7.00 -22.59
C THR A 505 12.87 7.27 -22.43
N TYR A 506 13.67 6.23 -22.13
CA TYR A 506 15.11 6.30 -21.93
C TYR A 506 15.88 5.54 -23.00
N ASP A 507 17.16 5.84 -23.10
CA ASP A 507 18.11 5.01 -23.85
C ASP A 507 18.48 3.78 -23.02
N GLU A 508 17.89 2.63 -23.37
CA GLU A 508 18.18 1.34 -22.73
C GLU A 508 19.47 0.70 -23.25
N THR A 509 19.92 1.08 -24.46
CA THR A 509 21.11 0.49 -25.07
C THR A 509 22.38 1.15 -24.51
N TYR A 510 22.33 2.45 -24.29
CA TYR A 510 23.43 3.25 -23.76
C TYR A 510 22.97 4.01 -22.50
N ASP A 511 22.77 3.26 -21.41
CA ASP A 511 22.22 3.74 -20.14
C ASP A 511 22.85 5.04 -19.63
N VAL A 512 24.18 5.12 -19.72
CA VAL A 512 24.98 6.27 -19.27
C VAL A 512 24.63 7.56 -20.03
N CYS A 513 24.14 7.47 -21.27
CA CYS A 513 23.75 8.64 -22.06
C CYS A 513 22.57 9.41 -21.47
N ASN A 514 21.74 8.74 -20.66
CA ASN A 514 20.67 9.39 -19.90
C ASN A 514 21.20 10.35 -18.84
N TYR A 515 22.45 10.15 -18.36
CA TYR A 515 23.10 11.00 -17.37
C TYR A 515 24.12 11.97 -17.97
N THR A 516 24.46 11.83 -19.26
CA THR A 516 25.38 12.72 -19.98
C THR A 516 24.69 13.59 -21.02
N ARG A 517 23.37 13.46 -21.16
CA ARG A 517 22.56 14.23 -22.11
C ARG A 517 22.89 13.92 -23.57
N GLY A 518 23.23 12.66 -23.83
CA GLY A 518 23.73 12.22 -25.13
C GLY A 518 25.18 12.64 -25.43
N ASN A 519 25.89 13.29 -24.49
CA ASN A 519 27.32 13.56 -24.69
C ASN A 519 28.07 12.23 -24.71
N GLN A 520 28.81 11.99 -25.80
CA GLN A 520 29.52 10.75 -26.08
C GLN A 520 30.84 10.61 -25.29
N VAL A 521 30.82 10.98 -24.01
CA VAL A 521 31.99 10.91 -23.10
C VAL A 521 32.27 9.47 -22.68
N CYS A 522 31.23 8.63 -22.60
CA CYS A 522 31.32 7.24 -22.15
C CYS A 522 31.02 6.21 -23.24
N GLY A 523 30.82 6.65 -24.49
CA GLY A 523 30.47 5.79 -25.62
C GLY A 523 29.50 6.46 -26.59
N PRO A 524 29.05 5.74 -27.63
CA PRO A 524 27.96 6.21 -28.49
C PRO A 524 26.64 6.31 -27.70
N CYS A 525 25.71 7.09 -28.22
CA CYS A 525 24.37 7.31 -27.67
C CYS A 525 23.33 7.11 -28.77
N SER A 526 22.12 6.65 -28.41
CA SER A 526 21.04 6.38 -29.37
C SER A 526 20.45 7.66 -29.94
N HIS A 527 20.45 8.75 -29.17
CA HIS A 527 19.89 10.04 -29.59
C HIS A 527 20.95 11.16 -29.65
N SER A 528 20.55 12.27 -30.25
CA SER A 528 21.34 13.50 -30.34
C SER A 528 21.62 14.11 -28.95
N VAL A 529 22.69 14.91 -28.85
CA VAL A 529 23.00 15.66 -27.62
C VAL A 529 21.85 16.61 -27.31
N ASN A 530 21.34 16.56 -26.07
CA ASN A 530 20.17 17.31 -25.60
C ASN A 530 18.84 16.92 -26.27
N SER A 531 18.71 15.68 -26.75
CA SER A 531 17.42 15.11 -27.17
C SER A 531 16.39 15.19 -26.04
N CYS A 532 15.09 15.23 -26.38
CA CYS A 532 14.01 15.12 -25.40
C CYS A 532 14.10 13.82 -24.58
N HIS A 533 14.59 12.71 -25.14
CA HIS A 533 14.83 11.47 -24.38
C HIS A 533 15.88 11.64 -23.27
N TYR A 534 16.72 12.68 -23.39
CA TYR A 534 17.72 13.07 -22.39
C TYR A 534 17.40 14.44 -21.74
N GLY A 535 16.11 14.76 -21.57
CA GLY A 535 15.67 15.96 -20.84
C GLY A 535 15.85 17.29 -21.55
N GLY A 536 16.08 17.28 -22.87
CA GLY A 536 16.16 18.49 -23.68
C GLY A 536 17.39 19.34 -23.34
N SER A 537 17.26 20.67 -23.45
CA SER A 537 18.35 21.63 -23.21
C SER A 537 18.52 22.00 -21.74
N SER A 538 17.54 21.73 -20.89
CA SER A 538 17.65 21.96 -19.44
C SER A 538 18.22 20.75 -18.68
N GLY A 539 17.78 19.55 -19.01
CA GLY A 539 18.15 18.30 -18.35
C GLY A 539 17.54 18.06 -16.96
N THR A 540 17.13 19.11 -16.25
CA THR A 540 16.69 19.03 -14.83
C THR A 540 15.45 18.19 -14.56
N ARG A 541 14.71 17.85 -15.61
CA ARG A 541 13.34 17.34 -15.54
C ARG A 541 13.26 15.83 -15.78
N GLY A 542 14.32 15.22 -16.33
CA GLY A 542 14.28 13.83 -16.78
C GLY A 542 13.78 13.74 -18.22
N SER A 543 13.40 12.54 -18.68
CA SER A 543 12.96 12.36 -20.07
C SER A 543 11.71 13.17 -20.39
N LEU A 544 11.70 13.82 -21.55
CA LEU A 544 10.62 14.64 -22.09
C LEU A 544 10.01 14.01 -23.36
N ALA A 545 10.43 12.80 -23.74
CA ALA A 545 9.92 12.08 -24.89
C ALA A 545 9.67 10.60 -24.63
N VAL A 546 8.78 10.03 -25.43
CA VAL A 546 8.43 8.62 -25.43
C VAL A 546 8.30 8.12 -26.87
N ASP A 547 8.81 6.91 -27.10
CA ASP A 547 8.68 6.18 -28.35
C ASP A 547 7.74 4.99 -28.18
N TYR A 548 6.75 4.87 -29.08
CA TYR A 548 5.83 3.73 -29.16
C TYR A 548 6.15 2.84 -30.36
N GLY A 549 6.47 1.57 -30.13
CA GLY A 549 6.86 0.60 -31.16
C GLY A 549 5.69 -0.06 -31.90
N ASN A 550 4.64 0.70 -32.23
CA ASN A 550 3.54 0.21 -33.07
C ASN A 550 3.10 1.26 -34.11
N GLU A 551 3.89 1.36 -35.17
CA GLU A 551 3.66 2.23 -36.32
C GLU A 551 2.36 1.90 -37.08
N ALA A 552 1.88 0.65 -37.03
CA ALA A 552 0.66 0.23 -37.72
C ALA A 552 -0.58 0.98 -37.22
N ILE A 553 -0.60 1.39 -35.95
CA ILE A 553 -1.63 2.27 -35.38
C ILE A 553 -1.13 3.70 -35.10
N GLY A 554 0.03 4.08 -35.67
CA GLY A 554 0.73 5.30 -35.28
C GLY A 554 -0.07 6.58 -35.47
N ASN A 555 -0.95 6.65 -36.47
CA ASN A 555 -1.85 7.79 -36.65
C ASN A 555 -2.85 7.95 -35.48
N LEU A 556 -3.32 6.84 -34.88
CA LEU A 556 -4.20 6.89 -33.71
C LEU A 556 -3.44 7.35 -32.47
N ILE A 557 -2.19 6.88 -32.31
CA ILE A 557 -1.29 7.29 -31.22
C ILE A 557 -1.01 8.81 -31.31
N ILE A 558 -0.68 9.32 -32.50
CA ILE A 558 -0.45 10.76 -32.72
C ILE A 558 -1.69 11.58 -32.38
N GLN A 559 -2.88 11.15 -32.81
CA GLN A 559 -4.14 11.85 -32.50
C GLN A 559 -4.42 11.89 -31.01
N ALA A 560 -4.23 10.76 -30.30
CA ALA A 560 -4.37 10.68 -28.85
C ALA A 560 -3.35 11.58 -28.15
N ALA A 561 -2.09 11.62 -28.61
CA ALA A 561 -1.06 12.47 -28.03
C ALA A 561 -1.37 13.96 -28.17
N VAL A 562 -1.85 14.40 -29.35
CA VAL A 562 -2.29 15.79 -29.55
C VAL A 562 -3.46 16.12 -28.63
N PHE A 563 -4.44 15.21 -28.49
CA PHE A 563 -5.55 15.38 -27.55
C PHE A 563 -5.05 15.50 -26.10
N CYS A 564 -4.06 14.71 -25.72
CA CYS A 564 -3.46 14.68 -24.40
C CYS A 564 -2.46 15.81 -24.12
N GLY A 565 -2.33 16.78 -25.02
CA GLY A 565 -1.51 17.98 -24.81
C GLY A 565 -0.04 17.85 -25.22
N ALA A 566 0.31 16.89 -26.08
CA ALA A 566 1.65 16.82 -26.65
C ALA A 566 2.03 18.11 -27.40
N LYS A 567 3.33 18.39 -27.51
CA LYS A 567 3.83 19.55 -28.27
C LYS A 567 3.37 19.45 -29.73
N THR A 568 2.66 20.44 -30.27
CA THR A 568 2.12 20.39 -31.65
C THR A 568 2.94 21.18 -32.67
N THR A 569 4.08 21.75 -32.27
CA THR A 569 4.93 22.58 -33.13
C THR A 569 6.27 21.90 -33.42
N ALA A 570 6.70 21.97 -34.68
CA ALA A 570 8.00 21.48 -35.10
C ALA A 570 9.15 22.20 -34.36
N PRO A 571 10.28 21.50 -34.07
CA PRO A 571 10.58 20.10 -34.36
C PRO A 571 10.05 19.08 -33.32
N GLY A 572 9.04 19.43 -32.52
CA GLY A 572 8.54 18.60 -31.43
C GLY A 572 7.18 17.93 -31.66
N ASP A 573 6.57 18.06 -32.85
CA ASP A 573 5.26 17.48 -33.12
C ASP A 573 5.27 15.94 -33.10
N PRO A 574 4.19 15.27 -32.62
CA PRO A 574 4.13 13.82 -32.57
C PRO A 574 4.14 13.25 -33.98
N ARG A 575 4.96 12.24 -34.23
CA ARG A 575 5.24 11.76 -35.58
C ARG A 575 5.73 10.33 -35.60
N CYS A 576 5.62 9.67 -36.74
CA CYS A 576 6.31 8.40 -36.99
C CYS A 576 7.72 8.66 -37.52
N GLU A 577 8.67 7.87 -37.06
CA GLU A 577 10.08 7.97 -37.44
C GLU A 577 10.63 6.62 -37.90
N ASN A 578 11.68 6.67 -38.73
CA ASN A 578 12.48 5.50 -39.06
C ASN A 578 13.63 5.31 -38.05
N SER A 579 14.45 4.27 -38.24
CA SER A 579 15.59 3.98 -37.34
C SER A 579 16.70 5.05 -37.34
N GLN A 580 16.65 6.01 -38.27
CA GLN A 580 17.56 7.15 -38.31
C GLN A 580 16.96 8.43 -37.68
N GLY A 581 15.78 8.34 -37.06
CA GLY A 581 15.07 9.50 -36.48
C GLY A 581 14.49 10.44 -37.53
N GLN A 582 14.32 9.99 -38.78
CA GLN A 582 13.73 10.80 -39.83
C GLN A 582 12.23 10.64 -39.82
N ARG A 583 11.50 11.76 -39.89
CA ARG A 583 10.04 11.75 -40.03
C ARG A 583 9.63 11.02 -41.31
N VAL A 584 8.77 10.02 -41.15
CA VAL A 584 8.15 9.26 -42.24
C VAL A 584 6.64 9.19 -42.05
N ALA A 585 5.90 8.72 -43.05
CA ALA A 585 4.49 8.41 -42.86
C ALA A 585 4.35 7.17 -41.96
N CYS A 586 3.32 7.11 -41.12
CA CYS A 586 3.15 5.95 -40.21
C CYS A 586 2.88 4.63 -40.94
N ASN A 587 2.41 4.68 -42.19
CA ASN A 587 2.23 3.51 -43.04
C ASN A 587 3.45 3.24 -43.95
N ASP A 588 4.54 4.00 -43.80
CA ASP A 588 5.78 3.74 -44.51
C ASP A 588 6.43 2.46 -43.98
N PRO A 589 6.86 1.51 -44.83
CA PRO A 589 7.58 0.31 -44.39
C PRO A 589 8.88 0.58 -43.62
N MET A 590 9.41 1.79 -43.70
CA MET A 590 10.58 2.24 -42.94
C MET A 590 10.24 2.83 -41.57
N ALA A 591 8.95 3.06 -41.26
CA ALA A 591 8.55 3.51 -39.93
C ALA A 591 8.88 2.42 -38.91
N THR A 592 9.57 2.80 -37.84
CA THR A 592 9.97 1.87 -36.77
C THR A 592 9.33 2.18 -35.43
N HIS A 593 8.85 3.42 -35.22
CA HIS A 593 8.19 3.84 -34.00
C HIS A 593 7.43 5.16 -34.19
N VAL A 594 6.62 5.49 -33.18
CA VAL A 594 5.92 6.78 -33.02
C VAL A 594 6.59 7.56 -31.91
N HIS A 595 7.18 8.70 -32.26
CA HIS A 595 7.90 9.58 -31.34
C HIS A 595 7.00 10.73 -30.86
N ILE A 596 6.95 10.95 -29.54
CA ILE A 596 6.06 11.91 -28.89
C ILE A 596 6.80 12.71 -27.82
N ASN A 597 6.62 14.02 -27.81
CA ASN A 597 7.25 14.93 -26.86
C ASN A 597 6.23 15.60 -25.94
N ALA A 598 6.62 15.79 -24.67
CA ALA A 598 5.93 16.70 -23.75
C ALA A 598 5.92 18.14 -24.32
N ALA A 599 4.92 18.94 -23.95
CA ALA A 599 4.77 20.31 -24.47
C ALA A 599 5.99 21.18 -24.14
N THR A 600 6.64 20.90 -23.00
CA THR A 600 7.82 21.62 -22.53
C THR A 600 9.14 21.16 -23.14
N CYS A 601 9.17 20.17 -24.03
CA CYS A 601 10.44 19.85 -24.69
C CYS A 601 10.93 21.01 -25.56
N ASP A 602 12.18 21.43 -25.37
CA ASP A 602 12.77 22.60 -26.02
C ASP A 602 13.66 22.24 -27.23
N ARG A 603 14.01 20.97 -27.42
CA ARG A 603 14.94 20.51 -28.46
C ARG A 603 14.77 19.04 -28.83
N ASN A 604 14.84 18.73 -30.12
CA ASN A 604 14.83 17.37 -30.65
C ASN A 604 15.98 17.18 -31.66
#